data_AF-A0A1S3DGL0-F1
#
_entry.id   AF-A0A1S3DGL0-F1
#
_cell.length_a   1.000
_cell.length_b   1.000
_cell.length_c   1.000
_cell.angle_alpha   90.00
_cell.angle_beta   90.00
_cell.angle_gamma   90.00
#
_symmetry.space_group_name_H-M   'P 1'
#
loop_
_entity.id
_entity.type
_entity.pdbx_description
1 polymer ?
#
loop_
_entity_poly.entity_id
_entity_poly.type
_entity_poly.pdbx_seq_one_letter_code
_entity_poly.pdbx_strand_id
1 'polypeptide(L)'
;MHSPLPLKWLIVQLITQMIWFLDKPSEFTKVWTLRNNGIETWPTGCALKFNGGDLMANTRCVDVKSIAPNTCCQCAVEFVTPSLPGTYKCAWRLITPYGAFFGDVLWVIINVTEDEESRALAEQLSRSLQPLGTHPDSAQPSNPFLSTPAQQFGPAQPPAPQNSPCTGPNSGDDEDMCL
;
A
#
# COMPACT_ATOMS: atom_id res chain seq x y z
N MET A 1 -38.41 -27.37 -8.92
CA MET A 1 -38.52 -25.92 -8.62
C MET A 1 -37.68 -25.66 -7.38
N HIS A 2 -36.60 -24.89 -7.48
CA HIS A 2 -35.81 -24.51 -6.29
C HIS A 2 -36.42 -23.25 -5.68
N SER A 3 -36.82 -23.34 -4.40
CA SER A 3 -37.38 -22.19 -3.69
C SER A 3 -36.27 -21.18 -3.37
N PRO A 4 -36.47 -19.87 -3.58
CA PRO A 4 -35.50 -18.87 -3.18
C PRO A 4 -35.39 -18.86 -1.64
N LEU A 5 -34.17 -19.05 -1.11
CA LEU A 5 -33.94 -19.16 0.33
C LEU A 5 -34.46 -17.90 1.07
N PRO A 6 -35.23 -18.05 2.16
CA PRO A 6 -35.94 -16.93 2.76
C PRO A 6 -34.99 -15.88 3.37
N LEU A 7 -35.22 -14.62 3.03
CA LEU A 7 -34.46 -13.45 3.46
C LEU A 7 -34.74 -13.11 4.94
N LYS A 8 -34.26 -13.92 5.89
CA LYS A 8 -34.35 -13.60 7.34
C LYS A 8 -33.29 -14.21 8.26
N TRP A 9 -32.09 -14.48 7.75
CA TRP A 9 -30.94 -14.94 8.54
C TRP A 9 -30.22 -13.79 9.27
N LEU A 10 -30.97 -12.98 10.04
CA LEU A 10 -30.43 -11.83 10.77
C LEU A 10 -29.47 -12.31 11.86
N ILE A 11 -28.18 -11.93 11.76
CA ILE A 11 -27.15 -12.28 12.73
C ILE A 11 -27.20 -11.25 13.86
N VAL A 12 -27.55 -11.71 15.07
CA VAL A 12 -27.52 -10.85 16.26
C VAL A 12 -26.06 -10.60 16.66
N GLN A 13 -25.50 -9.48 16.19
CA GLN A 13 -24.25 -8.94 16.72
C GLN A 13 -24.41 -8.60 18.20
N LEU A 14 -23.96 -9.51 19.07
CA LEU A 14 -23.51 -9.14 20.40
C LEU A 14 -22.00 -8.92 20.35
N ILE A 15 -21.54 -7.87 21.04
CA ILE A 15 -20.14 -7.40 21.12
C ILE A 15 -19.64 -6.72 19.83
N THR A 16 -19.99 -5.43 19.76
CA THR A 16 -19.10 -4.29 19.43
C THR A 16 -18.29 -4.33 18.13
N GLN A 17 -18.47 -3.28 17.34
CA GLN A 17 -17.58 -2.87 16.24
C GLN A 17 -16.25 -2.33 16.80
N MET A 18 -15.49 -3.19 17.47
CA MET A 18 -14.15 -2.89 18.00
C MET A 18 -13.22 -2.60 16.82
N ILE A 19 -12.93 -1.32 16.60
CA ILE A 19 -11.70 -0.91 15.93
C ILE A 19 -10.58 -1.19 16.92
N TRP A 20 -9.76 -2.19 16.61
CA TRP A 20 -8.54 -2.41 17.38
C TRP A 20 -7.49 -1.41 16.92
N PHE A 21 -6.92 -0.67 17.86
CA PHE A 21 -5.72 0.13 17.65
C PHE A 21 -4.52 -0.73 18.06
N LEU A 22 -3.50 -0.81 17.20
CA LEU A 22 -2.29 -1.59 17.46
C LEU A 22 -1.05 -0.84 17.01
N ASP A 23 -0.10 -0.71 17.93
CA ASP A 23 1.17 -0.01 17.76
C ASP A 23 2.26 -0.89 17.11
N LYS A 24 1.92 -2.16 16.84
CA LYS A 24 2.74 -3.16 16.14
C LYS A 24 1.90 -4.28 15.51
N PRO A 25 2.40 -4.98 14.49
CA PRO A 25 1.77 -6.21 14.01
C PRO A 25 1.68 -7.28 15.10
N SER A 26 0.53 -7.97 15.19
CA SER A 26 0.28 -9.07 16.12
C SER A 26 -0.79 -10.03 15.60
N GLU A 27 -0.90 -11.18 16.26
CA GLU A 27 -1.94 -12.18 15.99
C GLU A 27 -3.08 -12.08 17.02
N PHE A 28 -4.33 -12.31 16.59
CA PHE A 28 -5.49 -12.37 17.48
C PHE A 28 -6.61 -13.24 16.92
N THR A 29 -7.42 -13.84 17.79
CA THR A 29 -8.60 -14.63 17.39
C THR A 29 -9.87 -13.78 17.52
N LYS A 30 -10.59 -13.56 16.42
CA LYS A 30 -11.96 -13.01 16.49
C LYS A 30 -12.94 -14.18 16.62
N VAL A 31 -13.69 -14.19 17.73
CA VAL A 31 -14.83 -15.09 17.91
C VAL A 31 -16.13 -14.32 17.63
N TRP A 32 -17.04 -14.95 16.87
CA TRP A 32 -18.41 -14.49 16.69
C TRP A 32 -19.39 -15.54 17.22
N THR A 33 -20.41 -15.09 17.94
CA THR A 33 -21.60 -15.91 18.22
C THR A 33 -22.56 -15.77 17.04
N LEU A 34 -22.84 -16.89 16.37
CA LEU A 34 -23.75 -16.97 15.23
C LEU A 34 -25.08 -17.55 15.69
N ARG A 35 -26.21 -16.96 15.27
CA ARG A 35 -27.56 -17.43 15.63
C ARG A 35 -28.36 -17.80 14.39
N ASN A 36 -28.99 -18.97 14.41
CA ASN A 36 -30.02 -19.32 13.45
C ASN A 36 -31.34 -18.62 13.85
N ASN A 37 -31.77 -17.64 13.05
CA ASN A 37 -33.08 -16.96 13.17
C ASN A 37 -34.06 -17.33 12.04
N GLY A 38 -33.74 -18.36 11.25
CA GLY A 38 -34.63 -18.94 10.27
C GLY A 38 -35.53 -20.03 10.86
N ILE A 39 -36.40 -20.59 10.01
CA ILE A 39 -37.31 -21.70 10.35
C ILE A 39 -36.73 -23.08 10.01
N GLU A 40 -35.59 -23.13 9.30
CA GLU A 40 -34.91 -24.37 8.90
C GLU A 40 -33.54 -24.49 9.58
N THR A 41 -33.12 -25.73 9.83
CA THR A 41 -31.76 -26.04 10.32
C THR A 41 -30.73 -25.72 9.24
N TRP A 42 -29.59 -25.12 9.61
CA TRP A 42 -28.48 -24.91 8.66
C TRP A 42 -27.94 -26.27 8.17
N PRO A 43 -27.78 -26.48 6.86
CA PRO A 43 -27.26 -27.74 6.32
C PRO A 43 -25.81 -28.00 6.77
N THR A 44 -25.44 -29.27 6.90
CA THR A 44 -24.05 -29.68 7.14
C THR A 44 -23.16 -29.21 6.00
N GLY A 45 -21.97 -28.68 6.32
CA GLY A 45 -21.08 -28.06 5.34
C GLY A 45 -21.36 -26.57 5.07
N CYS A 46 -22.15 -25.91 5.93
CA CYS A 46 -22.09 -24.45 6.03
C CYS A 46 -20.72 -24.00 6.56
N ALA A 47 -20.22 -22.87 6.07
CA ALA A 47 -18.95 -22.31 6.49
C ALA A 47 -19.01 -20.77 6.58
N LEU A 48 -18.12 -20.17 7.35
CA LEU A 48 -17.83 -18.73 7.32
C LEU A 48 -16.68 -18.50 6.34
N LYS A 49 -16.90 -17.67 5.32
CA LYS A 49 -15.97 -17.48 4.20
C LYS A 49 -15.58 -16.02 4.02
N PHE A 50 -14.33 -15.77 3.66
CA PHE A 50 -13.84 -14.45 3.28
C PHE A 50 -14.63 -13.91 2.07
N ASN A 51 -15.13 -12.69 2.22
CA ASN A 51 -16.07 -12.01 1.32
C ASN A 51 -15.50 -10.70 0.73
N GLY A 52 -14.24 -10.37 1.01
CA GLY A 52 -13.52 -9.23 0.41
C GLY A 52 -12.87 -8.28 1.43
N GLY A 53 -12.25 -7.22 0.92
CA GLY A 53 -11.39 -6.34 1.70
C GLY A 53 -9.98 -6.91 1.87
N ASP A 54 -9.32 -6.55 2.96
CA ASP A 54 -7.95 -6.93 3.27
C ASP A 54 -7.89 -8.38 3.80
N LEU A 55 -7.03 -9.22 3.21
CA LEU A 55 -6.83 -10.59 3.68
C LEU A 55 -5.87 -10.60 4.88
N MET A 56 -6.43 -10.42 6.06
CA MET A 56 -5.70 -10.44 7.34
C MET A 56 -5.74 -11.81 8.05
N ALA A 57 -6.14 -12.89 7.37
CA ALA A 57 -6.30 -14.21 7.98
C ALA A 57 -5.56 -15.30 7.19
N ASN A 58 -4.97 -16.26 7.91
CA ASN A 58 -4.24 -17.40 7.34
C ASN A 58 -5.17 -18.39 6.61
N THR A 59 -6.47 -18.36 6.90
CA THR A 59 -7.52 -19.08 6.15
C THR A 59 -8.47 -18.13 5.45
N ARG A 60 -9.16 -18.62 4.42
CA ARG A 60 -10.28 -17.94 3.74
C ARG A 60 -11.64 -18.59 4.03
N CYS A 61 -11.68 -19.69 4.79
CA CYS A 61 -12.88 -20.45 5.09
C CYS A 61 -12.73 -21.20 6.43
N VAL A 62 -13.77 -21.18 7.27
CA VAL A 62 -13.84 -21.96 8.52
C VAL A 62 -15.21 -22.62 8.59
N ASP A 63 -15.23 -23.93 8.88
CA ASP A 63 -16.47 -24.70 8.97
C ASP A 63 -17.35 -24.25 10.14
N VAL A 64 -18.66 -24.19 9.89
CA VAL A 64 -19.67 -23.78 10.87
C VAL A 64 -20.60 -24.97 11.12
N LYS A 65 -20.86 -25.25 12.40
CA LYS A 65 -21.73 -26.36 12.81
C LYS A 65 -23.13 -26.19 12.21
N SER A 66 -23.81 -27.30 11.93
CA SER A 66 -25.26 -27.27 11.69
C SER A 66 -25.97 -26.70 12.93
N ILE A 67 -26.85 -25.72 12.74
CA ILE A 67 -27.56 -25.00 13.81
C ILE A 67 -29.06 -25.14 13.57
N ALA A 68 -29.80 -25.61 14.58
CA ALA A 68 -31.27 -25.71 14.55
C ALA A 68 -31.93 -24.32 14.72
N PRO A 69 -33.19 -24.13 14.26
CA PRO A 69 -33.93 -22.88 14.42
C PRO A 69 -33.87 -22.32 15.85
N ASN A 70 -33.65 -21.02 15.98
CA ASN A 70 -33.50 -20.28 17.24
C ASN A 70 -32.28 -20.64 18.12
N THR A 71 -31.39 -21.53 17.69
CA THR A 71 -30.17 -21.88 18.45
C THR A 71 -28.93 -21.12 17.95
N CYS A 72 -27.82 -21.21 18.69
CA CYS A 72 -26.57 -20.48 18.41
C CYS A 72 -25.35 -21.41 18.38
N CYS A 73 -24.30 -21.01 17.68
CA CYS A 73 -22.94 -21.55 17.84
C CYS A 73 -21.93 -20.41 17.98
N GLN A 74 -20.67 -20.75 18.25
CA GLN A 74 -19.54 -19.83 18.06
C GLN A 74 -18.70 -20.27 16.87
N CYS A 75 -18.10 -19.30 16.19
CA CYS A 75 -17.12 -19.49 15.12
C CYS A 75 -15.91 -18.60 15.45
N ALA A 76 -14.71 -19.14 15.30
CA ALA A 76 -13.45 -18.43 15.54
C ALA A 76 -12.64 -18.35 14.25
N VAL A 77 -12.01 -17.20 14.00
CA VAL A 77 -11.01 -17.03 12.92
C VAL A 77 -9.80 -16.31 13.51
N GLU A 78 -8.62 -16.80 13.17
CA GLU A 78 -7.32 -16.20 13.53
C GLU A 78 -6.92 -15.16 12.48
N PHE A 79 -6.45 -14.02 12.96
CA PHE A 79 -6.05 -12.87 12.17
C PHE A 79 -4.64 -12.43 12.55
N VAL A 80 -3.87 -12.03 11.55
CA VAL A 80 -2.56 -11.40 11.67
C VAL A 80 -2.71 -9.96 11.18
N THR A 81 -2.37 -8.97 12.01
CA THR A 81 -2.44 -7.56 11.58
C THR A 81 -1.25 -7.21 10.68
N PRO A 82 -1.46 -6.40 9.61
CA PRO A 82 -0.37 -5.97 8.75
C PRO A 82 0.70 -5.17 9.51
N SER A 83 1.93 -5.19 9.01
CA SER A 83 3.07 -4.47 9.61
C SER A 83 3.16 -2.99 9.23
N LEU A 84 2.43 -2.55 8.20
CA LEU A 84 2.36 -1.15 7.79
C LEU A 84 1.23 -0.45 8.55
N PRO A 85 1.41 0.81 9.00
CA PRO A 85 0.33 1.62 9.55
C PRO A 85 -0.81 1.85 8.55
N GLY A 86 -2.05 1.88 9.05
CA GLY A 86 -3.24 2.11 8.23
C GLY A 86 -4.51 1.44 8.77
N THR A 87 -5.65 1.83 8.20
CA THR A 87 -6.95 1.22 8.50
C THR A 87 -7.25 0.07 7.54
N TYR A 88 -7.33 -1.15 8.08
CA TYR A 88 -7.63 -2.38 7.34
C TYR A 88 -9.03 -2.90 7.67
N LYS A 89 -9.70 -3.51 6.68
CA LYS A 89 -11.08 -4.00 6.80
C LYS A 89 -11.25 -5.35 6.10
N CYS A 90 -11.63 -6.37 6.85
CA CYS A 90 -11.84 -7.73 6.35
C CYS A 90 -13.34 -8.11 6.46
N ALA A 91 -13.95 -8.50 5.34
CA ALA A 91 -15.35 -8.94 5.29
C ALA A 91 -15.44 -10.46 5.27
N TRP A 92 -16.36 -11.01 6.07
CA TRP A 92 -16.71 -12.43 6.12
C TRP A 92 -18.21 -12.63 5.99
N ARG A 93 -18.64 -13.73 5.38
CA ARG A 93 -20.05 -14.07 5.22
C ARG A 93 -20.27 -15.57 5.26
N LEU A 94 -21.44 -16.00 5.74
CA LEU A 94 -21.80 -17.41 5.75
C LEU A 94 -22.12 -17.89 4.33
N ILE A 95 -21.68 -19.10 4.01
CA ILE A 95 -21.91 -19.79 2.74
C ILE A 95 -22.45 -21.19 3.00
N THR A 96 -23.44 -21.59 2.20
CA THR A 96 -23.98 -22.96 2.18
C THR A 96 -23.02 -23.93 1.49
N PRO A 97 -23.13 -25.26 1.70
CA PRO A 97 -22.35 -26.24 0.95
C PRO A 97 -22.58 -26.16 -0.58
N TYR A 98 -23.70 -25.59 -1.02
CA TYR A 98 -24.05 -25.36 -2.42
C TYR A 98 -23.45 -24.06 -2.99
N GLY A 99 -22.59 -23.35 -2.24
CA GLY A 99 -21.93 -22.13 -2.68
C GLY A 99 -22.76 -20.84 -2.60
N ALA A 100 -24.03 -20.90 -2.17
CA ALA A 100 -24.87 -19.71 -1.98
C ALA A 100 -24.56 -19.03 -0.64
N PHE A 101 -24.27 -17.72 -0.68
CA PHE A 101 -24.06 -16.89 0.51
C PHE A 101 -25.38 -16.56 1.22
N PHE A 102 -25.34 -16.48 2.55
CA PHE A 102 -26.48 -16.11 3.39
C PHE A 102 -26.05 -15.31 4.63
N GLY A 103 -27.03 -14.78 5.38
CA GLY A 103 -26.81 -13.95 6.55
C GLY A 103 -26.15 -12.59 6.25
N ASP A 104 -25.84 -11.86 7.32
CA ASP A 104 -25.18 -10.55 7.27
C ASP A 104 -23.67 -10.67 7.03
N VAL A 105 -23.03 -9.55 6.65
CA VAL A 105 -21.58 -9.47 6.49
C VAL A 105 -20.94 -9.14 7.84
N LEU A 106 -20.08 -10.03 8.32
CA LEU A 106 -19.27 -9.84 9.52
C LEU A 106 -18.00 -9.08 9.15
N TRP A 107 -17.82 -7.91 9.75
CA TRP A 107 -16.63 -7.08 9.54
C TRP A 107 -15.64 -7.21 10.68
N VAL A 108 -14.36 -7.26 10.32
CA VAL A 108 -13.22 -6.95 11.19
C VAL A 108 -12.61 -5.66 10.68
N ILE A 109 -12.45 -4.66 11.55
CA ILE A 109 -11.83 -3.37 11.22
C ILE A 109 -10.70 -3.15 12.23
N ILE A 110 -9.53 -2.76 11.73
CA ILE A 110 -8.29 -2.63 12.48
C ILE A 110 -7.63 -1.33 12.06
N ASN A 111 -7.05 -0.59 12.99
CA ASN A 111 -6.23 0.57 12.71
C ASN A 111 -4.83 0.33 13.29
N VAL A 112 -3.87 0.02 12.42
CA VAL A 112 -2.46 -0.08 12.82
C VAL A 112 -1.89 1.32 12.87
N THR A 113 -1.33 1.70 14.01
CA THR A 113 -0.71 3.00 14.27
C THR A 113 0.81 2.87 14.29
N GLU A 114 1.52 3.93 13.91
CA GLU A 114 2.91 4.06 14.33
C GLU A 114 2.92 4.32 15.84
N ASP A 115 3.73 3.56 16.57
CA ASP A 115 4.03 3.88 17.95
C ASP A 115 4.73 5.26 18.01
N GLU A 116 4.26 6.16 18.88
CA GLU A 116 4.77 7.54 18.95
C GLU A 116 6.24 7.61 19.38
N GLU A 117 6.75 6.65 20.17
CA GLU A 117 8.17 6.56 20.53
C GLU A 117 8.99 6.11 19.31
N SER A 118 8.47 5.17 18.51
CA SER A 118 9.09 4.73 17.26
C SER A 118 9.13 5.84 16.20
N ARG A 119 8.06 6.64 16.08
CA ARG A 119 7.99 7.81 15.19
C ARG A 119 8.96 8.91 15.65
N ALA A 120 8.98 9.22 16.96
CA ALA A 120 9.93 10.17 17.53
C ALA A 120 11.39 9.74 17.33
N LEU A 121 11.69 8.44 17.45
CA LEU A 121 13.02 7.90 17.17
C LEU A 121 13.39 8.00 15.68
N ALA A 122 12.45 7.73 14.76
CA ALA A 122 12.66 7.89 13.32
C ALA A 122 12.89 9.38 12.94
N GLU A 123 12.16 10.31 13.54
CA GLU A 123 12.39 11.76 13.40
C GLU A 123 13.75 12.19 14.00
N GLN A 124 14.15 11.64 15.13
CA GLN A 124 15.44 11.92 15.75
C GLN A 124 16.61 11.38 14.92
N LEU A 125 16.51 10.16 14.39
CA LEU A 125 17.52 9.56 13.52
C LEU A 125 17.64 10.29 12.19
N SER A 126 16.52 10.63 11.54
CA SER A 126 16.54 11.40 10.28
C SER A 126 17.04 12.84 10.47
N ARG A 127 16.78 13.49 11.61
CA ARG A 127 17.45 14.75 11.99
C ARG A 127 18.96 14.56 12.21
N SER A 128 19.37 13.50 12.89
CA SER A 128 20.79 13.20 13.15
C SER A 128 21.58 12.81 11.91
N LEU A 129 20.91 12.37 10.84
CA LEU A 129 21.49 11.97 9.56
C LEU A 129 21.34 13.05 8.47
N GLN A 130 21.01 14.30 8.84
CA GLN A 130 21.13 15.43 7.93
C GLN A 130 22.57 15.55 7.40
N PRO A 131 22.77 15.72 6.08
CA PRO A 131 24.12 15.88 5.54
C PRO A 131 24.75 17.16 6.09
N LEU A 132 25.99 17.06 6.56
CA LEU A 132 26.80 18.18 7.07
C LEU A 132 27.26 19.09 5.91
N GLY A 133 26.31 19.71 5.20
CA GLY A 133 26.52 20.10 3.80
C GLY A 133 25.56 21.11 3.18
N THR A 134 24.93 22.01 3.96
CA THR A 134 24.31 23.24 3.41
C THR A 134 24.74 24.47 4.21
N HIS A 135 25.91 25.02 3.87
CA HIS A 135 26.37 26.31 4.38
C HIS A 135 25.84 27.43 3.48
N PRO A 136 25.01 28.37 3.98
CA PRO A 136 24.46 29.46 3.18
C PRO A 136 25.45 30.63 3.10
N ASP A 137 26.63 30.40 2.51
CA ASP A 137 27.50 31.49 2.06
C ASP A 137 28.30 31.08 0.82
N SER A 138 28.23 31.90 -0.24
CA SER A 138 28.94 31.69 -1.49
C SER A 138 30.27 32.44 -1.51
N ALA A 139 31.08 32.26 -0.47
CA ALA A 139 32.46 32.73 -0.39
C ALA A 139 33.41 31.62 -0.89
N GLN A 140 34.23 31.92 -1.89
CA GLN A 140 35.05 30.92 -2.59
C GLN A 140 36.12 30.26 -1.70
N PRO A 141 36.22 28.91 -1.67
CA PRO A 141 37.42 28.23 -1.22
C PRO A 141 38.50 28.32 -2.32
N SER A 142 39.41 29.29 -2.17
CA SER A 142 40.55 29.47 -3.07
C SER A 142 41.55 28.30 -2.96
N ASN A 143 41.55 27.40 -3.95
CA ASN A 143 42.50 26.28 -4.01
C ASN A 143 43.95 26.78 -4.26
N PRO A 144 44.88 26.63 -3.31
CA PRO A 144 46.24 27.20 -3.44
C PRO A 144 47.20 26.36 -4.28
N PHE A 145 46.75 25.23 -4.86
CA PHE A 145 47.61 24.23 -5.50
C PHE A 145 47.73 24.31 -7.03
N LEU A 146 47.05 25.24 -7.70
CA LEU A 146 47.39 25.56 -9.10
C LEU A 146 48.44 26.67 -9.14
N SER A 147 49.71 26.26 -9.18
CA SER A 147 50.85 27.14 -9.46
C SER A 147 51.98 26.35 -10.11
N THR A 148 51.98 26.31 -11.45
CA THR A 148 52.94 25.53 -12.25
C THR A 148 53.71 26.45 -13.20
N PRO A 149 55.00 26.73 -12.96
CA PRO A 149 55.78 27.67 -13.77
C PRO A 149 56.73 26.98 -14.78
N ALA A 150 56.41 27.05 -16.07
CA ALA A 150 57.33 26.81 -17.20
C ALA A 150 56.69 27.29 -18.52
N GLN A 151 57.40 27.83 -19.52
CA GLN A 151 58.75 28.39 -19.59
C GLN A 151 58.78 29.41 -20.75
N GLN A 152 59.71 30.37 -20.76
CA GLN A 152 59.68 31.52 -21.68
C GLN A 152 60.96 31.66 -22.51
N PHE A 153 60.87 31.53 -23.84
CA PHE A 153 61.90 31.94 -24.81
C PHE A 153 61.25 32.33 -26.16
N GLY A 154 61.85 33.30 -26.86
CA GLY A 154 61.52 33.75 -28.23
C GLY A 154 62.80 34.09 -29.00
N PRO A 155 62.79 34.89 -30.10
CA PRO A 155 61.69 35.72 -30.63
C PRO A 155 61.51 35.71 -32.18
N ALA A 156 60.71 36.67 -32.70
CA ALA A 156 60.61 37.17 -34.09
C ALA A 156 59.61 36.52 -35.09
N GLN A 157 59.25 37.31 -36.13
CA GLN A 157 58.10 37.19 -37.07
C GLN A 157 58.40 37.93 -38.40
N PRO A 158 57.56 37.86 -39.47
CA PRO A 158 56.43 36.96 -39.76
C PRO A 158 56.78 36.08 -41.00
N PRO A 159 56.24 36.14 -42.27
CA PRO A 159 55.15 36.91 -42.91
C PRO A 159 53.94 36.01 -43.31
N ALA A 160 53.28 36.31 -44.45
CA ALA A 160 52.16 35.60 -45.13
C ALA A 160 52.41 35.69 -46.68
N PRO A 161 51.53 35.32 -47.65
CA PRO A 161 50.06 35.08 -47.61
C PRO A 161 49.51 33.94 -48.55
N GLN A 162 48.20 34.02 -48.86
CA GLN A 162 47.44 33.38 -49.97
C GLN A 162 46.80 31.98 -49.70
N ASN A 163 45.52 31.71 -50.03
CA ASN A 163 44.44 32.50 -50.66
C ASN A 163 43.04 32.19 -50.06
N SER A 164 42.11 33.14 -50.24
CA SER A 164 40.63 32.99 -50.08
C SER A 164 39.98 32.86 -51.48
N PRO A 165 38.64 32.70 -51.65
CA PRO A 165 37.55 32.40 -50.70
C PRO A 165 36.90 31.01 -51.02
N CYS A 166 35.71 30.64 -50.53
CA CYS A 166 34.36 31.07 -50.96
C CYS A 166 33.36 31.01 -49.78
N THR A 167 32.72 32.13 -49.41
CA THR A 167 31.33 32.55 -49.75
C THR A 167 30.19 31.75 -49.08
N GLY A 168 29.32 32.45 -48.33
CA GLY A 168 27.90 32.06 -48.12
C GLY A 168 27.04 32.43 -49.36
N PRO A 169 25.71 32.67 -49.27
CA PRO A 169 24.84 32.95 -48.10
C PRO A 169 24.10 31.68 -47.59
N ASN A 170 23.36 31.61 -46.47
CA ASN A 170 22.22 32.38 -45.92
C ASN A 170 20.89 32.29 -46.69
N SER A 171 19.80 32.02 -45.95
CA SER A 171 18.36 32.26 -46.23
C SER A 171 17.75 31.90 -47.60
N GLY A 172 16.60 31.22 -47.59
CA GLY A 172 15.68 31.23 -48.75
C GLY A 172 14.67 30.08 -48.82
N ASP A 173 13.56 30.24 -48.10
CA ASP A 173 12.17 29.99 -48.54
C ASP A 173 11.68 28.62 -49.06
N ASP A 174 10.34 28.48 -49.02
CA ASP A 174 9.51 27.33 -49.38
C ASP A 174 9.28 27.18 -50.92
N GLU A 175 8.30 26.32 -51.28
CA GLU A 175 7.55 26.24 -52.55
C GLU A 175 8.03 25.26 -53.66
N ASP A 176 7.55 24.02 -53.51
CA ASP A 176 6.56 23.38 -54.43
C ASP A 176 6.99 22.32 -55.48
N MET A 177 6.05 21.37 -55.62
CA MET A 177 5.67 20.58 -56.81
C MET A 177 6.38 19.27 -57.24
N CYS A 178 5.57 18.21 -57.26
CA CYS A 178 5.58 17.00 -58.10
C CYS A 178 6.84 16.08 -58.16
N LEU A 179 6.65 14.84 -57.70
CA LEU A 179 6.24 13.73 -58.58
C LEU A 179 5.23 12.81 -57.87
#